data_AF-A0A9E0Q932-F1
#
_entry.id   AF-A0A9E0Q932-F1
#
_cell.length_a   1.000
_cell.length_b   1.000
_cell.length_c   1.000
_cell.angle_alpha   90.00
_cell.angle_beta   90.00
_cell.angle_gamma   90.00
#
_symmetry.space_group_name_H-M   'P 1'
#
loop_
_entity.id
_entity.type
_entity.pdbx_description
1 polymer ?
#
loop_
_entity_poly.entity_id
_entity_poly.type
_entity_poly.pdbx_seq_one_letter_code
_entity_poly.pdbx_strand_id
1 'polypeptide(L)'
;MRNSILYIALIALLTLLSCTKGERGKEFARVQDGKIILNGKPYYFMGTNMWYAAILASEGEGGDTLRLFRELDFLKELGLENIRVLVGAEGERGVHSKIEPILQPSPGVYNDTLLKGLDRLMVELAKRDMTAVLYLGNSWEWSGGYSQYLMWSGEEKAPIPAIAGWIPFRDYVAKFVFCDSCKKMFAKHVRFIVSRENSITGKPYTEDPAIFSWQVANEPRAFSKEGKEKFYDWVTSVASLIKSIDSNHMVSTGSEGLYGCEVDMELFEKIHSYPDIDYLNMHIWPYNWGWASKDSILEKLP
;
A
#
# COMPACT_ATOMS: atom_id res chain seq x y z
N MET A 1 -26.89 52.85 -33.86
CA MET A 1 -25.43 52.59 -33.94
C MET A 1 -24.74 52.52 -32.57
N ARG A 2 -25.01 53.42 -31.62
CA ARG A 2 -24.34 53.45 -30.30
C ARG A 2 -24.68 52.25 -29.38
N ASN A 3 -25.91 51.73 -29.45
CA ASN A 3 -26.32 50.56 -28.65
C ASN A 3 -25.77 49.24 -29.21
N SER A 4 -25.58 49.13 -30.53
CA SER A 4 -25.05 47.93 -31.17
C SER A 4 -23.58 47.67 -30.81
N ILE A 5 -22.80 48.72 -30.56
CA ILE A 5 -21.38 48.63 -30.16
C ILE A 5 -21.24 48.14 -28.71
N LEU A 6 -22.18 48.51 -27.81
CA LEU A 6 -22.19 48.02 -26.43
C LEU A 6 -22.53 46.53 -26.33
N TYR A 7 -23.44 46.02 -27.16
CA TYR A 7 -23.76 44.59 -27.18
C TYR A 7 -22.61 43.74 -27.72
N ILE A 8 -21.88 44.23 -28.73
CA ILE A 8 -20.70 43.53 -29.27
C ILE A 8 -19.55 43.52 -28.25
N ALA A 9 -19.35 44.61 -27.50
CA ALA A 9 -18.33 44.67 -26.45
C ALA A 9 -18.66 43.75 -25.26
N LEU A 10 -19.94 43.60 -24.88
CA LEU A 10 -20.37 42.71 -23.81
C LEU A 10 -20.25 41.23 -24.18
N ILE A 11 -20.54 40.88 -25.44
CA ILE A 11 -20.36 39.51 -25.97
C ILE A 11 -18.88 39.16 -26.07
N ALA A 12 -18.02 40.10 -26.49
CA ALA A 12 -16.56 39.90 -26.53
C ALA A 12 -15.95 39.70 -25.13
N LEU A 13 -16.48 40.38 -24.10
CA LEU A 13 -16.05 40.20 -22.71
C LEU A 13 -16.50 38.86 -22.11
N LEU A 14 -17.67 38.36 -22.52
CA LEU A 14 -18.19 37.04 -22.12
C LEU A 14 -17.46 35.88 -22.83
N THR A 15 -16.92 36.09 -24.04
CA THR A 15 -16.10 35.08 -24.72
C THR A 15 -14.67 34.97 -24.18
N LEU A 16 -14.15 36.01 -23.51
CA LEU A 16 -12.83 35.96 -22.85
C LEU A 16 -12.84 35.24 -21.48
N LEU A 17 -14.03 34.94 -20.94
CA LEU A 17 -14.23 34.10 -19.76
C LEU A 17 -14.56 32.63 -20.12
N SER A 18 -14.57 32.27 -21.40
CA SER A 18 -14.69 30.88 -21.83
C SER A 18 -13.39 30.13 -21.55
N CYS A 19 -13.38 29.50 -20.38
CA CYS A 19 -12.74 28.21 -20.12
C CYS A 19 -11.35 28.04 -20.74
N THR A 20 -10.33 28.58 -20.09
CA THR A 20 -9.18 27.71 -19.79
C THR A 20 -9.67 26.61 -18.85
N LYS A 21 -10.32 25.59 -19.40
CA LYS A 21 -10.19 24.24 -18.83
C LYS A 21 -8.73 23.87 -19.05
N GLY A 22 -7.83 24.47 -18.27
CA GLY A 22 -6.60 23.79 -17.95
C GLY A 22 -7.04 22.44 -17.44
N GLU A 23 -6.49 21.37 -17.99
CA GLU A 23 -6.58 20.06 -17.34
C GLU A 23 -6.21 20.31 -15.88
N ARG A 24 -7.20 20.28 -14.99
CA ARG A 24 -6.94 20.29 -13.57
C ARG A 24 -6.14 19.01 -13.39
N GLY A 25 -4.82 19.13 -13.16
CA GLY A 25 -3.98 17.98 -12.90
C GLY A 25 -4.68 17.10 -11.86
N LYS A 26 -4.63 15.78 -12.04
CA LYS A 26 -5.27 14.83 -11.10
C LYS A 26 -4.88 15.24 -9.68
N GLU A 27 -5.88 15.52 -8.85
CA GLU A 27 -5.65 15.89 -7.44
C GLU A 27 -5.40 14.62 -6.64
N PHE A 28 -4.52 14.69 -5.65
CA PHE A 28 -4.28 13.60 -4.72
C PHE A 28 -5.53 13.28 -3.89
N ALA A 29 -5.68 12.00 -3.56
CA ALA A 29 -6.68 11.56 -2.59
C ALA A 29 -6.35 12.18 -1.21
N ARG A 30 -7.36 12.71 -0.53
CA ARG A 30 -7.22 13.32 0.80
C ARG A 30 -8.44 13.04 1.66
N VAL A 31 -8.30 13.13 2.98
CA VAL A 31 -9.43 13.07 3.90
C VAL A 31 -9.96 14.48 4.18
N GLN A 32 -11.26 14.65 4.05
CA GLN A 32 -11.97 15.88 4.41
C GLN A 32 -13.30 15.50 5.07
N ASP A 33 -13.53 16.00 6.29
CA ASP A 33 -14.77 15.79 7.05
C ASP A 33 -15.19 14.30 7.15
N GLY A 34 -14.22 13.42 7.41
CA GLY A 34 -14.43 11.97 7.54
C GLY A 34 -14.69 11.24 6.23
N LYS A 35 -14.50 11.89 5.07
CA LYS A 35 -14.64 11.28 3.74
C LYS A 35 -13.34 11.37 2.97
N ILE A 36 -13.06 10.36 2.16
CA ILE A 36 -12.00 10.45 1.17
C ILE A 36 -12.52 11.27 -0.01
N ILE A 37 -11.74 12.26 -0.43
CA ILE A 37 -12.00 13.11 -1.60
C ILE A 37 -10.90 12.84 -2.62
N LEU A 38 -11.29 12.54 -3.85
CA LEU A 38 -10.39 12.38 -5.00
C LEU A 38 -10.93 13.24 -6.15
N ASN A 39 -10.06 14.04 -6.78
CA ASN A 39 -10.45 14.97 -7.86
C ASN A 39 -11.64 15.87 -7.47
N GLY A 40 -11.66 16.36 -6.22
CA GLY A 40 -12.69 17.25 -5.68
C GLY A 40 -14.06 16.60 -5.44
N LYS A 41 -14.17 15.27 -5.52
CA LYS A 41 -15.43 14.53 -5.29
C LYS A 41 -15.26 13.47 -4.19
N PRO A 42 -16.32 13.15 -3.44
CA PRO A 42 -16.32 11.99 -2.56
C PRO A 42 -15.91 10.73 -3.33
N TYR A 43 -14.94 10.01 -2.79
CA TYR A 43 -14.43 8.77 -3.33
C TYR A 43 -14.83 7.60 -2.44
N TYR A 44 -15.34 6.55 -3.06
CA TYR A 44 -15.68 5.29 -2.41
C TYR A 44 -14.78 4.21 -2.99
N PHE A 45 -14.17 3.42 -2.11
CA PHE A 45 -13.22 2.42 -2.53
C PHE A 45 -13.90 1.31 -3.34
N MET A 46 -13.66 1.31 -4.66
CA MET A 46 -14.05 0.25 -5.59
C MET A 46 -12.77 -0.37 -6.13
N GLY A 47 -12.29 -1.42 -5.47
CA GLY A 47 -10.98 -1.98 -5.76
C GLY A 47 -10.79 -3.43 -5.36
N THR A 48 -9.59 -3.93 -5.61
CA THR A 48 -9.20 -5.32 -5.32
C THR A 48 -7.76 -5.43 -4.83
N ASN A 49 -7.41 -6.56 -4.20
CA ASN A 49 -6.01 -6.88 -3.93
C ASN A 49 -5.40 -7.52 -5.18
N MET A 50 -4.27 -6.98 -5.63
CA MET A 50 -3.49 -7.50 -6.75
C MET A 50 -2.01 -7.41 -6.40
N TRP A 51 -1.60 -8.16 -5.37
CA TRP A 51 -0.27 -8.06 -4.76
C TRP A 51 0.88 -8.22 -5.77
N TYR A 52 0.67 -9.00 -6.82
CA TYR A 52 1.68 -9.34 -7.84
C TYR A 52 1.75 -8.34 -9.00
N ALA A 53 1.00 -7.24 -8.99
CA ALA A 53 0.92 -6.33 -10.13
C ALA A 53 2.29 -5.75 -10.54
N ALA A 54 3.14 -5.41 -9.56
CA ALA A 54 4.49 -4.91 -9.84
C ALA A 54 5.41 -5.97 -10.48
N ILE A 55 5.21 -7.25 -10.13
CA ILE A 55 5.95 -8.37 -10.73
C ILE A 55 5.54 -8.54 -12.20
N LEU A 56 4.24 -8.57 -12.51
CA LEU A 56 3.77 -8.66 -13.90
C LEU A 56 4.25 -7.50 -14.76
N ALA A 57 4.38 -6.32 -14.16
CA ALA A 57 4.90 -5.14 -14.82
C ALA A 57 6.42 -5.21 -15.10
N SER A 58 7.16 -6.16 -14.52
CA SER A 58 8.61 -6.27 -14.72
C SER A 58 9.00 -6.73 -16.12
N GLU A 59 10.19 -6.33 -16.58
CA GLU A 59 10.86 -6.94 -17.76
C GLU A 59 11.71 -8.16 -17.38
N GLY A 60 11.90 -8.39 -16.09
CA GLY A 60 12.67 -9.53 -15.57
C GLY A 60 11.80 -10.75 -15.34
N GLU A 61 12.29 -11.62 -14.46
CA GLU A 61 11.58 -12.83 -14.06
C GLU A 61 10.19 -12.52 -13.49
N GLY A 62 9.21 -13.38 -13.79
CA GLY A 62 7.80 -13.20 -13.38
C GLY A 62 7.05 -12.12 -14.17
N GLY A 63 7.75 -11.34 -15.00
CA GLY A 63 7.16 -10.32 -15.86
C GLY A 63 6.23 -10.90 -16.93
N ASP A 64 5.04 -10.32 -17.04
CA ASP A 64 4.09 -10.54 -18.13
C ASP A 64 3.24 -9.27 -18.29
N THR A 65 3.85 -8.27 -18.92
CA THR A 65 3.25 -6.94 -19.07
C THR A 65 1.99 -6.98 -19.94
N LEU A 66 1.89 -7.91 -20.89
CA LEU A 66 0.68 -8.09 -21.69
C LEU A 66 -0.48 -8.62 -20.84
N ARG A 67 -0.21 -9.55 -19.92
CA ARG A 67 -1.20 -9.97 -18.92
C ARG A 67 -1.59 -8.83 -18.00
N LEU A 68 -0.64 -8.06 -17.50
CA LEU A 68 -0.94 -6.87 -16.70
C LEU A 68 -1.93 -5.95 -17.42
N PHE A 69 -1.69 -5.63 -18.70
CA PHE A 69 -2.58 -4.77 -19.46
C PHE A 69 -4.00 -5.34 -19.53
N ARG A 70 -4.14 -6.61 -19.90
CA ARG A 70 -5.45 -7.28 -19.96
C ARG A 70 -6.16 -7.28 -18.60
N GLU A 71 -5.44 -7.51 -17.50
CA GLU A 71 -6.03 -7.51 -16.16
C GLU A 71 -6.47 -6.12 -15.75
N LEU A 72 -5.66 -5.07 -15.97
CA LEU A 72 -6.04 -3.70 -15.65
C LEU A 72 -7.20 -3.21 -16.53
N ASP A 73 -7.22 -3.55 -17.82
CA ASP A 73 -8.33 -3.23 -18.73
C ASP A 73 -9.62 -3.90 -18.24
N PHE A 74 -9.55 -5.19 -17.90
CA PHE A 74 -10.69 -5.94 -17.37
C PHE A 74 -11.22 -5.36 -16.05
N LEU A 75 -10.33 -5.02 -15.10
CA LEU A 75 -10.73 -4.40 -13.83
C LEU A 75 -11.40 -3.04 -14.06
N LYS A 76 -10.86 -2.23 -15.00
CA LYS A 76 -11.45 -0.93 -15.34
C LYS A 76 -12.81 -1.07 -16.00
N GLU A 77 -12.99 -2.05 -16.88
CA GLU A 77 -14.30 -2.37 -17.48
C GLU A 77 -15.35 -2.77 -16.42
N LEU A 78 -14.93 -3.41 -15.34
CA LEU A 78 -15.79 -3.74 -14.19
C LEU A 78 -16.04 -2.54 -13.24
N GLY A 79 -15.44 -1.39 -13.51
CA GLY A 79 -15.55 -0.20 -12.65
C GLY A 79 -14.68 -0.25 -11.39
N LEU A 80 -13.68 -1.12 -11.34
CA LEU A 80 -12.67 -1.12 -10.27
C LEU A 80 -11.57 -0.12 -10.62
N GLU A 81 -11.35 0.84 -9.73
CA GLU A 81 -10.46 1.98 -9.96
C GLU A 81 -9.28 2.03 -8.97
N ASN A 82 -9.22 1.09 -8.03
CA ASN A 82 -8.10 0.98 -7.10
C ASN A 82 -7.60 -0.46 -6.97
N ILE A 83 -6.28 -0.63 -6.88
CA ILE A 83 -5.67 -1.91 -6.53
C ILE A 83 -4.74 -1.77 -5.32
N ARG A 84 -4.74 -2.78 -4.46
CA ARG A 84 -3.81 -2.89 -3.33
C ARG A 84 -2.65 -3.83 -3.67
N VAL A 85 -1.43 -3.32 -3.63
CA VAL A 85 -0.24 -3.94 -4.26
C VAL A 85 0.93 -4.02 -3.27
N LEU A 86 1.64 -5.16 -3.28
CA LEU A 86 2.90 -5.31 -2.56
C LEU A 86 4.01 -4.59 -3.32
N VAL A 87 4.82 -3.79 -2.63
CA VAL A 87 5.99 -3.15 -3.24
C VAL A 87 7.02 -4.19 -3.70
N GLY A 88 7.35 -5.17 -2.86
CA GLY A 88 8.06 -6.37 -3.28
C GLY A 88 8.46 -7.28 -2.11
N ALA A 89 8.96 -8.48 -2.43
CA ALA A 89 9.41 -9.46 -1.43
C ALA A 89 10.85 -9.25 -0.98
N GLU A 90 11.16 -9.75 0.21
CA GLU A 90 12.48 -9.72 0.85
C GLU A 90 13.13 -11.11 0.98
N GLY A 91 14.47 -11.14 0.96
CA GLY A 91 15.29 -12.26 1.43
C GLY A 91 15.80 -13.24 0.38
N GLU A 92 16.16 -14.44 0.82
CA GLU A 92 16.69 -15.46 -0.09
C GLU A 92 15.60 -16.10 -0.96
N ARG A 93 16.01 -16.68 -2.08
CA ARG A 93 15.14 -17.48 -2.96
C ARG A 93 15.01 -18.91 -2.42
N GLY A 94 14.05 -19.67 -2.94
CA GLY A 94 13.84 -21.09 -2.63
C GLY A 94 13.22 -21.34 -1.26
N VAL A 95 12.59 -20.33 -0.64
CA VAL A 95 11.93 -20.48 0.66
C VAL A 95 10.49 -20.94 0.45
N HIS A 96 10.13 -22.05 1.10
CA HIS A 96 8.77 -22.59 1.01
C HIS A 96 7.73 -21.54 1.45
N SER A 97 6.61 -21.48 0.74
CA SER A 97 5.53 -20.49 0.94
C SER A 97 5.89 -19.02 0.74
N LYS A 98 7.10 -18.68 0.26
CA LYS A 98 7.47 -17.30 -0.09
C LYS A 98 7.42 -17.07 -1.60
N ILE A 99 6.93 -15.92 -2.02
CA ILE A 99 6.82 -15.52 -3.42
C ILE A 99 8.20 -15.24 -4.03
N GLU A 100 8.27 -15.39 -5.35
CA GLU A 100 9.39 -14.98 -6.19
C GLU A 100 8.88 -14.28 -7.45
N PRO A 101 9.69 -13.40 -8.08
CA PRO A 101 11.06 -13.01 -7.72
C PRO A 101 11.15 -12.07 -6.50
N ILE A 102 12.36 -11.93 -5.95
CA ILE A 102 12.63 -11.12 -4.75
C ILE A 102 13.04 -9.69 -5.15
N LEU A 103 12.37 -8.69 -4.58
CA LEU A 103 12.73 -7.28 -4.76
C LEU A 103 13.99 -6.94 -3.97
N GLN A 104 14.07 -7.33 -2.70
CA GLN A 104 15.17 -7.00 -1.80
C GLN A 104 15.87 -8.26 -1.28
N PRO A 105 16.85 -8.82 -2.01
CA PRO A 105 17.57 -10.03 -1.58
C PRO A 105 18.37 -9.85 -0.28
N SER A 106 18.87 -8.64 -0.02
CA SER A 106 19.57 -8.28 1.22
C SER A 106 19.31 -6.80 1.58
N PRO A 107 19.53 -6.38 2.84
CA PRO A 107 19.18 -5.02 3.27
C PRO A 107 19.82 -3.94 2.40
N GLY A 108 18.97 -3.13 1.74
CA GLY A 108 19.40 -2.03 0.88
C GLY A 108 19.88 -2.42 -0.52
N VAL A 109 19.88 -3.71 -0.88
CA VAL A 109 20.18 -4.19 -2.23
C VAL A 109 18.87 -4.55 -2.92
N TYR A 110 18.65 -4.00 -4.11
CA TYR A 110 17.37 -4.14 -4.82
C TYR A 110 17.54 -4.73 -6.21
N ASN A 111 16.49 -5.41 -6.67
CA ASN A 111 16.35 -5.86 -8.02
C ASN A 111 15.77 -4.74 -8.91
N ASP A 112 16.62 -4.19 -9.78
CA ASP A 112 16.25 -3.07 -10.66
C ASP A 112 15.13 -3.39 -11.65
N THR A 113 15.02 -4.64 -12.12
CA THR A 113 13.94 -4.98 -13.06
C THR A 113 12.58 -4.98 -12.37
N LEU A 114 12.52 -5.30 -11.08
CA LEU A 114 11.29 -5.23 -10.29
C LEU A 114 10.96 -3.79 -9.89
N LEU A 115 11.96 -2.98 -9.57
CA LEU A 115 11.76 -1.54 -9.37
C LEU A 115 11.22 -0.85 -10.63
N LYS A 116 11.76 -1.16 -11.81
CA LYS A 116 11.20 -0.71 -13.09
C LYS A 116 9.81 -1.27 -13.37
N GLY A 117 9.50 -2.47 -12.88
CA GLY A 117 8.16 -3.03 -12.91
C GLY A 117 7.17 -2.17 -12.10
N LEU A 118 7.52 -1.81 -10.87
CA LEU A 118 6.72 -0.89 -10.06
C LEU A 118 6.53 0.47 -10.75
N ASP A 119 7.58 1.03 -11.36
CA ASP A 119 7.50 2.28 -12.13
C ASP A 119 6.49 2.17 -13.27
N ARG A 120 6.55 1.06 -14.03
CA ARG A 120 5.63 0.78 -15.14
C ARG A 120 4.21 0.62 -14.65
N LEU A 121 4.01 -0.07 -13.53
CA LEU A 121 2.67 -0.21 -12.95
C LEU A 121 2.03 1.16 -12.71
N MET A 122 2.77 2.12 -12.14
CA MET A 122 2.23 3.46 -11.90
C MET A 122 1.85 4.16 -13.20
N VAL A 123 2.68 4.04 -14.25
CA VAL A 123 2.37 4.56 -15.60
C VAL A 123 1.09 3.93 -16.16
N GLU A 124 0.92 2.61 -16.01
CA GLU A 124 -0.23 1.89 -16.57
C GLU A 124 -1.53 2.16 -15.81
N LEU A 125 -1.45 2.37 -14.50
CA LEU A 125 -2.59 2.84 -13.69
C LEU A 125 -2.97 4.27 -14.08
N ALA A 126 -1.99 5.16 -14.24
CA ALA A 126 -2.22 6.54 -14.64
C ALA A 126 -2.96 6.64 -15.99
N LYS A 127 -2.61 5.80 -16.96
CA LYS A 127 -3.27 5.70 -18.28
C LYS A 127 -4.74 5.28 -18.21
N ARG A 128 -5.14 4.61 -17.14
CA ARG A 128 -6.48 4.03 -16.95
C ARG A 128 -7.32 4.77 -15.91
N ASP A 129 -6.83 5.90 -15.40
CA ASP A 129 -7.44 6.59 -14.27
C ASP A 129 -7.68 5.65 -13.08
N MET A 130 -6.72 4.77 -12.83
CA MET A 130 -6.69 3.88 -11.68
C MET A 130 -5.63 4.35 -10.69
N THR A 131 -5.77 3.93 -9.43
CA THR A 131 -4.85 4.26 -8.36
C THR A 131 -4.39 3.02 -7.59
N ALA A 132 -3.28 3.11 -6.86
CA ALA A 132 -2.76 2.01 -6.05
C ALA A 132 -2.57 2.37 -4.58
N VAL A 133 -2.97 1.47 -3.69
CA VAL A 133 -2.43 1.42 -2.32
C VAL A 133 -1.17 0.57 -2.34
N LEU A 134 -0.03 1.15 -1.95
CA LEU A 134 1.27 0.46 -1.92
C LEU A 134 1.65 0.11 -0.49
N TYR A 135 1.67 -1.18 -0.14
CA TYR A 135 2.15 -1.62 1.17
C TYR A 135 3.62 -2.00 1.15
N LEU A 136 4.35 -1.49 2.13
CA LEU A 136 5.82 -1.42 2.16
C LEU A 136 6.48 -2.60 2.89
N GLY A 137 5.70 -3.55 3.39
CA GLY A 137 6.18 -4.70 4.13
C GLY A 137 5.06 -5.66 4.46
N ASN A 138 5.35 -6.66 5.28
CA ASN A 138 4.40 -7.70 5.63
C ASN A 138 4.74 -8.28 7.01
N SER A 139 3.71 -8.62 7.78
CA SER A 139 3.88 -9.38 9.03
C SER A 139 4.05 -10.88 8.78
N TRP A 140 3.54 -11.36 7.65
CA TRP A 140 3.57 -12.76 7.24
C TRP A 140 4.82 -13.16 6.44
N GLU A 141 5.06 -14.46 6.35
CA GLU A 141 6.23 -15.07 5.71
C GLU A 141 6.20 -15.01 4.18
N TRP A 142 5.02 -14.87 3.58
CA TRP A 142 4.84 -15.13 2.15
C TRP A 142 5.57 -14.14 1.25
N SER A 143 5.99 -12.98 1.77
CA SER A 143 6.89 -12.06 1.09
C SER A 143 8.21 -11.86 1.81
N GLY A 144 8.52 -12.64 2.84
CA GLY A 144 9.63 -12.41 3.77
C GLY A 144 9.15 -11.70 5.02
N GLY A 145 8.92 -10.39 4.91
CA GLY A 145 8.30 -9.60 5.97
C GLY A 145 9.10 -9.58 7.28
N TYR A 146 8.40 -9.48 8.42
CA TYR A 146 9.02 -9.43 9.76
C TYR A 146 10.06 -10.53 9.97
N SER A 147 9.75 -11.74 9.51
CA SER A 147 10.61 -12.90 9.68
C SER A 147 11.98 -12.70 9.02
N GLN A 148 11.99 -12.07 7.84
CA GLN A 148 13.19 -11.80 7.07
C GLN A 148 14.04 -10.68 7.70
N TYR A 149 13.41 -9.62 8.21
CA TYR A 149 14.13 -8.57 8.93
C TYR A 149 14.77 -9.08 10.22
N LEU A 150 14.11 -9.99 10.93
CA LEU A 150 14.68 -10.67 12.09
C LEU A 150 15.91 -11.51 11.71
N MET A 151 15.84 -12.31 10.64
CA MET A 151 17.01 -13.07 10.17
C MET A 151 18.16 -12.14 9.77
N TRP A 152 17.89 -11.02 9.09
CA TRP A 152 18.92 -10.03 8.77
C TRP A 152 19.52 -9.34 10.00
N SER A 153 18.80 -9.33 11.13
CA SER A 153 19.30 -8.81 12.40
C SER A 153 20.14 -9.80 13.21
N GLY A 154 20.27 -11.04 12.72
CA GLY A 154 21.06 -12.10 13.36
C GLY A 154 20.25 -13.15 14.12
N GLU A 155 18.92 -13.13 14.03
CA GLU A 155 18.09 -14.24 14.53
C GLU A 155 18.32 -15.50 13.70
N GLU A 156 18.05 -16.65 14.32
CA GLU A 156 18.10 -17.96 13.66
C GLU A 156 17.10 -18.06 12.49
N LYS A 157 17.21 -19.11 11.69
CA LYS A 157 16.32 -19.31 10.54
C LYS A 157 14.84 -19.30 10.97
N ALA A 158 14.05 -18.45 10.31
CA ALA A 158 12.64 -18.31 10.62
C ALA A 158 11.88 -19.64 10.42
N PRO A 159 11.02 -20.05 11.38
CA PRO A 159 10.12 -21.16 11.19
C PRO A 159 9.07 -20.82 10.13
N ILE A 160 8.84 -21.72 9.18
CA ILE A 160 7.82 -21.54 8.14
C ILE A 160 6.49 -22.10 8.66
N PRO A 161 5.40 -21.33 8.76
CA PRO A 161 4.12 -21.78 9.32
C PRO A 161 3.59 -23.09 8.74
N ALA A 162 3.70 -23.25 7.42
CA ALA A 162 3.25 -24.46 6.72
C ALA A 162 4.05 -25.74 7.09
N ILE A 163 5.22 -25.58 7.70
CA ILE A 163 6.12 -26.68 8.07
C ILE A 163 6.19 -26.84 9.60
N ALA A 164 6.45 -25.75 10.31
CA ALA A 164 6.67 -25.71 11.76
C ALA A 164 5.39 -25.44 12.57
N GLY A 165 4.30 -25.03 11.91
CA GLY A 165 3.06 -24.63 12.55
C GLY A 165 2.99 -23.16 12.93
N TRP A 166 1.79 -22.71 13.29
CA TRP A 166 1.48 -21.32 13.61
C TRP A 166 2.23 -20.80 14.84
N ILE A 167 2.27 -21.57 15.93
CA ILE A 167 2.79 -21.10 17.22
C ILE A 167 4.29 -20.74 17.13
N PRO A 168 5.19 -21.60 16.58
CA PRO A 168 6.59 -21.24 16.43
C PRO A 168 6.80 -19.99 15.55
N PHE A 169 6.02 -19.84 14.49
CA PHE A 169 6.10 -18.65 13.64
C PHE A 169 5.66 -17.39 14.38
N ARG A 170 4.47 -17.41 15.01
CA ARG A 170 3.97 -16.29 15.81
C ARG A 170 5.01 -15.83 16.84
N ASP A 171 5.58 -16.78 17.60
CA ASP A 171 6.56 -16.48 18.65
C ASP A 171 7.84 -15.88 18.07
N TYR A 172 8.25 -16.35 16.88
CA TYR A 172 9.38 -15.78 16.16
C TYR A 172 9.10 -14.34 15.71
N VAL A 173 7.99 -14.08 15.00
CA VAL A 173 7.71 -12.74 14.45
C VAL A 173 7.30 -11.71 15.52
N ALA A 174 6.83 -12.14 16.69
CA ALA A 174 6.59 -11.26 17.84
C ALA A 174 7.85 -10.50 18.31
N LYS A 175 9.05 -11.03 18.03
CA LYS A 175 10.32 -10.36 18.33
C LYS A 175 10.53 -9.08 17.53
N PHE A 176 9.90 -8.93 16.36
CA PHE A 176 10.16 -7.83 15.42
C PHE A 176 9.96 -6.44 16.05
N VAL A 177 8.88 -6.25 16.82
CA VAL A 177 8.57 -4.93 17.42
C VAL A 177 9.61 -4.49 18.46
N PHE A 178 10.33 -5.44 19.06
CA PHE A 178 11.43 -5.20 19.98
C PHE A 178 12.80 -5.04 19.29
N CYS A 179 12.89 -5.39 18.00
CA CYS A 179 14.13 -5.40 17.25
C CYS A 179 14.42 -4.03 16.61
N ASP A 180 15.23 -3.20 17.25
CA ASP A 180 15.56 -1.86 16.74
C ASP A 180 16.35 -1.88 15.43
N SER A 181 17.22 -2.88 15.22
CA SER A 181 17.94 -3.06 13.95
C SER A 181 16.97 -3.42 12.82
N CYS A 182 15.99 -4.29 13.08
CA CYS A 182 14.92 -4.64 12.13
C CYS A 182 14.15 -3.39 11.70
N LYS A 183 13.67 -2.60 12.67
CA LYS A 183 12.92 -1.35 12.41
C LYS A 183 13.76 -0.33 11.65
N LYS A 184 15.07 -0.22 11.93
CA LYS A 184 16.00 0.65 11.18
C LYS A 184 16.18 0.19 9.73
N MET A 185 16.30 -1.11 9.48
CA MET A 185 16.38 -1.65 8.11
C MET A 185 15.07 -1.39 7.35
N PHE A 186 13.93 -1.60 8.00
CA PHE A 186 12.62 -1.31 7.43
C PHE A 186 12.46 0.18 7.10
N ALA A 187 12.85 1.08 8.01
CA ALA A 187 12.83 2.53 7.77
C ALA A 187 13.72 2.95 6.58
N LYS A 188 14.85 2.27 6.35
CA LYS A 188 15.67 2.49 5.15
C LYS A 188 14.95 2.04 3.88
N HIS A 189 14.23 0.92 3.93
CA HIS A 189 13.39 0.46 2.82
C HIS A 189 12.27 1.44 2.50
N VAL A 190 11.51 1.87 3.51
CA VAL A 190 10.47 2.90 3.39
C VAL A 190 11.03 4.16 2.75
N ARG A 191 12.15 4.68 3.27
CA ARG A 191 12.78 5.88 2.71
C ARG A 191 13.14 5.71 1.24
N PHE A 192 13.76 4.57 0.89
CA PHE A 192 14.19 4.29 -0.48
C PHE A 192 13.02 4.22 -1.47
N ILE A 193 11.90 3.60 -1.09
CA ILE A 193 10.74 3.45 -1.99
C ILE A 193 9.93 4.75 -2.07
N VAL A 194 9.65 5.39 -0.95
CA VAL A 194 8.82 6.62 -0.93
C VAL A 194 9.54 7.77 -1.62
N SER A 195 10.87 7.87 -1.50
CA SER A 195 11.67 8.89 -2.20
C SER A 195 12.05 8.51 -3.63
N ARG A 196 11.47 7.43 -4.19
CA ARG A 196 11.84 6.94 -5.52
C ARG A 196 11.40 7.93 -6.60
N GLU A 197 12.24 8.09 -7.62
CA GLU A 197 11.85 8.70 -8.90
C GLU A 197 11.47 7.58 -9.88
N ASN A 198 10.32 7.73 -10.53
CA ASN A 198 9.87 6.81 -11.56
C ASN A 198 10.84 6.86 -12.74
N SER A 199 11.56 5.78 -13.01
CA SER A 199 12.60 5.77 -14.05
C SER A 199 12.07 5.88 -15.49
N ILE A 200 10.76 5.74 -15.69
CA ILE A 200 10.11 5.85 -17.00
C ILE A 200 9.64 7.29 -17.25
N THR A 201 9.10 7.95 -16.23
CA THR A 201 8.51 9.30 -16.37
C THR A 201 9.41 10.42 -15.86
N GLY A 202 10.44 10.10 -15.06
CA GLY A 202 11.28 11.06 -14.36
C GLY A 202 10.57 11.80 -13.22
N LYS A 203 9.36 11.38 -12.84
CA LYS A 203 8.58 12.02 -11.76
C LYS A 203 8.90 11.38 -10.41
N PRO A 204 9.07 12.16 -9.33
CA PRO A 204 9.07 11.63 -7.97
C PRO A 204 7.77 10.87 -7.71
N TYR A 205 7.85 9.75 -7.01
CA TYR A 205 6.67 9.01 -6.54
C TYR A 205 5.77 9.88 -5.65
N THR A 206 6.38 10.80 -4.88
CA THR A 206 5.66 11.78 -4.06
C THR A 206 4.81 12.76 -4.88
N GLU A 207 5.00 12.80 -6.20
CA GLU A 207 4.25 13.64 -7.15
C GLU A 207 3.38 12.81 -8.12
N ASP A 208 3.27 11.49 -7.93
CA ASP A 208 2.52 10.60 -8.81
C ASP A 208 1.10 10.33 -8.27
N PRO A 209 0.05 10.98 -8.82
CA PRO A 209 -1.32 10.80 -8.34
C PRO A 209 -1.92 9.42 -8.66
N ALA A 210 -1.21 8.55 -9.38
CA ALA A 210 -1.59 7.14 -9.48
C ALA A 210 -1.35 6.38 -8.17
N ILE A 211 -0.55 6.92 -7.25
CA ILE A 211 -0.48 6.42 -5.87
C ILE A 211 -1.67 6.99 -5.10
N PHE A 212 -2.49 6.11 -4.54
CA PHE A 212 -3.63 6.48 -3.69
C PHE A 212 -3.17 6.78 -2.27
N SER A 213 -2.35 5.87 -1.73
CA SER A 213 -1.79 5.98 -0.39
C SER A 213 -0.60 5.05 -0.22
N TRP A 214 0.26 5.43 0.72
CA TRP A 214 1.24 4.53 1.32
C TRP A 214 0.59 3.71 2.43
N GLN A 215 1.02 2.46 2.57
CA GLN A 215 0.57 1.60 3.65
C GLN A 215 1.76 0.98 4.38
N VAL A 216 1.78 1.08 5.71
CA VAL A 216 2.89 0.65 6.56
C VAL A 216 3.30 -0.79 6.26
N ALA A 217 2.37 -1.73 6.33
CA ALA A 217 2.61 -3.11 5.97
C ALA A 217 1.30 -3.82 5.65
N ASN A 218 1.38 -5.03 5.11
CA ASN A 218 0.26 -5.94 5.13
C ASN A 218 0.07 -6.53 6.53
N GLU A 219 -1.11 -6.31 7.11
CA GLU A 219 -1.56 -6.91 8.37
C GLU A 219 -0.54 -6.81 9.51
N PRO A 220 0.05 -5.62 9.78
CA PRO A 220 1.00 -5.47 10.87
C PRO A 220 0.34 -5.83 12.21
N ARG A 221 1.04 -6.63 13.03
CA ARG A 221 0.62 -7.00 14.39
C ARG A 221 1.76 -6.91 15.40
N ALA A 222 1.42 -6.94 16.68
CA ALA A 222 2.40 -7.10 17.76
C ALA A 222 2.78 -8.59 17.98
N PHE A 223 1.87 -9.51 17.65
CA PHE A 223 1.94 -10.95 17.92
C PHE A 223 2.21 -11.32 19.39
N SER A 224 2.04 -10.37 20.29
CA SER A 224 2.29 -10.51 21.72
C SER A 224 1.53 -9.42 22.48
N LYS A 225 1.13 -9.72 23.71
CA LYS A 225 0.48 -8.73 24.58
C LYS A 225 1.47 -7.67 25.05
N GLU A 226 2.71 -8.08 25.32
CA GLU A 226 3.81 -7.25 25.79
C GLU A 226 4.33 -6.30 24.69
N GLY A 227 4.17 -6.69 23.42
CA GLY A 227 4.63 -5.92 22.26
C GLY A 227 3.74 -4.75 21.85
N LYS A 228 2.55 -4.59 22.44
CA LYS A 228 1.54 -3.60 22.01
C LYS A 228 2.05 -2.16 21.96
N GLU A 229 2.77 -1.71 22.99
CA GLU A 229 3.33 -0.35 23.02
C GLU A 229 4.45 -0.18 21.99
N LYS A 230 5.33 -1.18 21.84
CA LYS A 230 6.39 -1.15 20.82
C LYS A 230 5.84 -1.22 19.40
N PHE A 231 4.71 -1.90 19.23
CA PHE A 231 3.98 -1.95 17.98
C PHE A 231 3.41 -0.57 17.62
N TYR A 232 2.76 0.10 18.58
CA TYR A 232 2.30 1.49 18.41
C TYR A 232 3.45 2.43 18.02
N ASP A 233 4.56 2.40 18.78
CA ASP A 233 5.74 3.22 18.50
C ASP A 233 6.28 2.98 17.09
N TRP A 234 6.36 1.72 16.67
CA TRP A 234 6.87 1.37 15.35
C TRP A 234 5.94 1.84 14.22
N VAL A 235 4.64 1.51 14.27
CA VAL A 235 3.68 1.89 13.22
C VAL A 235 3.63 3.41 13.04
N THR A 236 3.56 4.16 14.15
CA THR A 236 3.50 5.62 14.11
C THR A 236 4.80 6.24 13.63
N SER A 237 5.97 5.68 14.02
CA SER A 237 7.26 6.15 13.50
C SER A 237 7.42 5.95 11.98
N VAL A 238 6.84 4.88 11.42
CA VAL A 238 6.82 4.67 9.97
C VAL A 238 5.87 5.66 9.30
N ALA A 239 4.70 5.92 9.88
CA ALA A 239 3.77 6.90 9.34
C ALA A 239 4.39 8.32 9.29
N SER A 240 5.01 8.76 10.38
CA SER A 240 5.75 10.04 10.41
C SER A 240 6.92 10.08 9.45
N LEU A 241 7.64 8.96 9.28
CA LEU A 241 8.70 8.88 8.29
C LEU A 241 8.15 9.09 6.88
N ILE A 242 7.04 8.44 6.52
CA ILE A 242 6.41 8.62 5.21
C ILE A 242 6.00 10.09 5.02
N LYS A 243 5.26 10.68 5.97
CA LYS A 243 4.84 12.09 5.89
C LYS A 243 6.00 13.08 5.83
N SER A 244 7.15 12.76 6.42
CA SER A 244 8.36 13.60 6.33
C SER A 244 9.00 13.61 4.94
N ILE A 245 8.70 12.62 4.10
CA ILE A 245 9.20 12.49 2.72
C ILE A 245 8.11 12.93 1.73
N ASP A 246 6.86 12.60 2.02
CA ASP A 246 5.71 12.76 1.14
C ASP A 246 4.55 13.44 1.86
N SER A 247 4.37 14.73 1.56
CA SER A 247 3.28 15.53 2.09
C SER A 247 1.99 15.45 1.27
N ASN A 248 1.99 14.76 0.12
CA ASN A 248 0.87 14.73 -0.81
C ASN A 248 -0.03 13.50 -0.58
N HIS A 249 0.56 12.34 -0.34
CA HIS A 249 -0.19 11.08 -0.24
C HIS A 249 -0.73 10.82 1.17
N MET A 250 -1.88 10.14 1.20
CA MET A 250 -2.40 9.55 2.43
C MET A 250 -1.52 8.38 2.89
N VAL A 251 -1.58 8.08 4.19
CA VAL A 251 -0.89 7.01 4.87
C VAL A 251 -1.91 6.19 5.64
N SER A 252 -1.77 4.87 5.57
CA SER A 252 -2.59 3.90 6.30
C SER A 252 -1.72 2.80 6.91
N THR A 253 -2.30 2.02 7.82
CA THR A 253 -1.54 0.97 8.54
C THR A 253 -1.54 -0.35 7.80
N GLY A 254 -2.67 -0.71 7.16
CA GLY A 254 -2.94 -2.07 6.68
C GLY A 254 -3.40 -3.03 7.78
N SER A 255 -3.82 -2.50 8.93
CA SER A 255 -4.35 -3.27 10.05
C SER A 255 -5.61 -4.05 9.66
N GLU A 256 -5.78 -5.21 10.29
CA GLU A 256 -6.99 -6.02 10.18
C GLU A 256 -8.13 -5.49 11.07
N GLY A 257 -7.91 -4.43 11.84
CA GLY A 257 -8.85 -3.96 12.84
C GLY A 257 -8.59 -4.64 14.19
N LEU A 258 -9.68 -5.08 14.84
CA LEU A 258 -9.65 -5.75 16.15
C LEU A 258 -8.58 -6.85 16.24
N TYR A 259 -8.54 -7.76 15.25
CA TYR A 259 -7.59 -8.89 15.26
C TYR A 259 -6.15 -8.48 14.97
N GLY A 260 -5.94 -7.40 14.21
CA GLY A 260 -4.62 -6.83 13.94
C GLY A 260 -4.03 -6.11 15.15
N CYS A 261 -4.88 -5.76 16.12
CA CYS A 261 -4.51 -5.09 17.35
C CYS A 261 -4.63 -6.01 18.58
N GLU A 262 -4.40 -7.32 18.41
CA GLU A 262 -4.41 -8.31 19.51
C GLU A 262 -5.73 -8.33 20.30
N VAL A 263 -6.86 -8.20 19.59
CA VAL A 263 -8.22 -8.18 20.15
C VAL A 263 -8.41 -7.04 21.15
N ASP A 264 -7.85 -5.88 20.81
CA ASP A 264 -7.85 -4.68 21.65
C ASP A 264 -8.23 -3.45 20.81
N MET A 265 -9.47 -2.98 21.01
CA MET A 265 -9.97 -1.78 20.33
C MET A 265 -9.35 -0.50 20.87
N GLU A 266 -8.88 -0.46 22.11
CA GLU A 266 -8.20 0.72 22.66
C GLU A 266 -6.85 0.90 21.95
N LEU A 267 -6.14 -0.20 21.67
CA LEU A 267 -4.93 -0.16 20.84
C LEU A 267 -5.24 0.28 19.39
N PHE A 268 -6.32 -0.22 18.81
CA PHE A 268 -6.73 0.19 17.46
C PHE A 268 -7.03 1.69 17.41
N GLU A 269 -7.81 2.21 18.36
CA GLU A 269 -8.12 3.63 18.47
C GLU A 269 -6.86 4.47 18.73
N LYS A 270 -5.99 4.04 19.64
CA LYS A 270 -4.72 4.72 19.94
C LYS A 270 -3.81 4.83 18.71
N ILE A 271 -3.62 3.74 17.95
CA ILE A 271 -2.81 3.76 16.73
C ILE A 271 -3.42 4.71 15.70
N HIS A 272 -4.72 4.57 15.41
CA HIS A 272 -5.32 5.27 14.27
C HIS A 272 -5.88 6.67 14.59
N SER A 273 -5.74 7.13 15.83
CA SER A 273 -5.88 8.55 16.21
C SER A 273 -4.57 9.33 16.03
N TYR A 274 -3.48 8.65 15.64
CA TYR A 274 -2.21 9.32 15.36
C TYR A 274 -2.33 10.21 14.10
N PRO A 275 -1.90 11.49 14.15
CA PRO A 275 -2.19 12.46 13.08
C PRO A 275 -1.66 12.09 11.69
N ASP A 276 -0.58 11.31 11.61
CA ASP A 276 0.03 10.91 10.35
C ASP A 276 -0.64 9.68 9.70
N ILE A 277 -1.73 9.16 10.29
CA ILE A 277 -2.55 8.07 9.73
C ILE A 277 -3.88 8.67 9.26
N ASP A 278 -4.09 8.71 7.95
CA ASP A 278 -5.22 9.45 7.37
C ASP A 278 -6.54 8.66 7.40
N TYR A 279 -6.47 7.33 7.24
CA TYR A 279 -7.67 6.49 7.21
C TYR A 279 -7.46 5.09 7.79
N LEU A 280 -8.58 4.44 8.11
CA LEU A 280 -8.63 3.17 8.80
C LEU A 280 -8.68 1.99 7.83
N ASN A 281 -8.06 0.88 8.21
CA ASN A 281 -8.22 -0.40 7.55
C ASN A 281 -8.87 -1.41 8.50
N MET A 282 -9.65 -2.32 7.93
CA MET A 282 -10.01 -3.58 8.57
C MET A 282 -10.00 -4.67 7.50
N HIS A 283 -9.63 -5.87 7.90
CA HIS A 283 -9.72 -7.06 7.07
C HIS A 283 -10.70 -8.02 7.76
N ILE A 284 -11.35 -8.91 7.03
CA ILE A 284 -12.28 -9.88 7.61
C ILE A 284 -11.94 -11.24 7.02
N TRP A 285 -11.49 -12.17 7.88
CA TRP A 285 -11.11 -13.53 7.47
C TRP A 285 -11.91 -14.60 8.23
N PRO A 286 -13.22 -14.79 7.92
CA PRO A 286 -14.12 -15.63 8.73
C PRO A 286 -13.63 -17.08 8.86
N TYR A 287 -13.04 -17.64 7.80
CA TYR A 287 -12.48 -18.99 7.85
C TYR A 287 -11.26 -19.06 8.77
N ASN A 288 -10.31 -18.14 8.62
CA ASN A 288 -9.08 -18.11 9.41
C ASN A 288 -9.35 -17.83 10.90
N TRP A 289 -10.40 -17.07 11.19
CA TRP A 289 -10.81 -16.75 12.56
C TRP A 289 -11.78 -17.76 13.17
N GLY A 290 -12.11 -18.84 12.42
CA GLY A 290 -12.99 -19.90 12.89
C GLY A 290 -14.47 -19.52 12.97
N TRP A 291 -14.88 -18.39 12.38
CA TRP A 291 -16.28 -17.97 12.28
C TRP A 291 -17.05 -18.82 11.26
N ALA A 292 -16.37 -19.31 10.23
CA ALA A 292 -16.95 -20.17 9.21
C ALA A 292 -16.08 -21.40 8.93
N SER A 293 -16.71 -22.53 8.61
CA SER A 293 -16.01 -23.70 8.04
C SER A 293 -16.03 -23.65 6.51
N LYS A 294 -15.03 -24.30 5.89
CA LYS A 294 -14.81 -24.33 4.44
C LYS A 294 -16.08 -24.66 3.64
N ASP A 295 -16.91 -25.56 4.17
CA ASP A 295 -18.08 -26.11 3.47
C ASP A 295 -19.42 -25.51 3.93
N SER A 296 -19.42 -24.52 4.84
CA SER A 296 -20.68 -24.00 5.43
C SER A 296 -20.61 -22.51 5.78
N ILE A 297 -20.10 -21.68 4.86
CA ILE A 297 -19.95 -20.23 5.07
C ILE A 297 -21.28 -19.57 5.43
N LEU A 298 -22.37 -19.87 4.72
CA LEU A 298 -23.67 -19.22 4.94
C LEU A 298 -24.38 -19.66 6.23
N GLU A 299 -24.08 -20.84 6.76
CA GLU A 299 -24.80 -21.41 7.92
C GLU A 299 -24.20 -21.00 9.27
N LYS A 300 -22.95 -20.50 9.29
CA LYS A 300 -22.19 -20.24 10.52
C LYS A 300 -21.71 -18.80 10.68
N LEU A 301 -22.04 -17.90 9.74
CA LEU A 301 -21.80 -16.48 9.96
C LEU A 301 -22.67 -16.00 11.14
N PRO A 302 -22.08 -15.34 12.15
CA PRO A 302 -22.82 -14.83 13.31
C PRO A 302 -23.80 -13.71 12.94
#